data_AF-A0A537VDL4-F1
#
_entry.id   AF-A0A537VDL4-F1
#
_cell.length_a   1.000
_cell.length_b   1.000
_cell.length_c   1.000
_cell.angle_alpha   90.00
_cell.angle_beta   90.00
_cell.angle_gamma   90.00
#
_symmetry.space_group_name_H-M   'P 1'
#
loop_
_entity.id
_entity.type
_entity.pdbx_description
1 polymer ?
#
loop_
_entity_poly.entity_id
_entity_poly.type
_entity_poly.pdbx_seq_one_letter_code
_entity_poly.pdbx_strand_id
1 'polypeptide(L)'
;MDLPETRYANSGDLKIAYQVYGDGPVDIVLVSNWTWAVDLAWDHPYLAGWLRALGEIGRVIMFDMPGTGSSDPLPGDRATTLEEWMDTVAVVMDAVGVERAALVAQDIGGM
;
A
#
# COMPACT_ATOMS: atom_id res chain seq x y z
N MET A 1 11.93 -6.16 14.45
CA MET A 1 11.52 -4.96 13.69
C MET A 1 10.35 -4.39 14.45
N ASP A 2 10.44 -3.13 14.86
CA ASP A 2 9.28 -2.42 15.41
C ASP A 2 8.19 -2.32 14.33
N LEU A 3 6.94 -2.22 14.73
CA LEU A 3 5.84 -2.08 13.77
C LEU A 3 6.03 -0.79 12.97
N PRO A 4 5.88 -0.84 11.64
CA PRO A 4 6.02 0.36 10.82
C PRO A 4 4.93 1.38 11.14
N GLU A 5 5.30 2.64 11.12
CA GLU A 5 4.39 3.76 11.31
C GLU A 5 3.51 3.94 10.08
N THR A 6 2.20 4.03 10.29
CA THR A 6 1.23 4.40 9.25
C THR A 6 1.32 5.89 8.96
N ARG A 7 1.50 6.22 7.67
CA ARG A 7 1.62 7.58 7.13
C ARG A 7 0.56 7.81 6.07
N TYR A 8 0.42 9.06 5.62
CA TYR A 8 -0.64 9.44 4.69
C TYR A 8 -0.09 10.24 3.51
N ALA A 9 -0.44 9.81 2.30
CA ALA A 9 -0.19 10.52 1.05
C ALA A 9 -1.46 11.25 0.60
N ASN A 10 -1.32 12.37 -0.11
CA ASN A 10 -2.46 13.13 -0.62
C ASN A 10 -2.75 12.73 -2.07
N SER A 11 -3.94 12.16 -2.31
CA SER A 11 -4.48 11.90 -3.66
C SER A 11 -5.67 12.82 -3.89
N GLY A 12 -5.42 14.00 -4.44
CA GLY A 12 -6.43 15.07 -4.48
C GLY A 12 -6.87 15.46 -3.07
N ASP A 13 -8.18 15.33 -2.80
CA ASP A 13 -8.77 15.60 -1.48
C ASP A 13 -8.75 14.37 -0.54
N LEU A 14 -8.27 13.22 -1.01
CA LEU A 14 -8.24 11.97 -0.24
C LEU A 14 -6.87 11.74 0.42
N LYS A 15 -6.89 11.21 1.64
CA LYS A 15 -5.72 10.69 2.35
C LYS A 15 -5.58 9.19 2.13
N ILE A 16 -4.42 8.77 1.62
CA ILE A 16 -4.09 7.37 1.37
C ILE A 16 -3.14 6.89 2.46
N ALA A 17 -3.60 5.94 3.29
CA ALA A 17 -2.79 5.33 4.33
C ALA A 17 -1.76 4.38 3.73
N TYR A 18 -0.51 4.52 4.14
CA TYR A 18 0.59 3.65 3.70
C TYR A 18 1.62 3.44 4.81
N GLN A 19 2.36 2.34 4.71
CA GLN A 19 3.49 1.99 5.55
C GLN A 19 4.71 1.73 4.66
N VAL A 20 5.88 2.09 5.17
CA VAL A 20 7.16 1.75 4.56
C VAL A 20 7.97 0.93 5.54
N TYR A 21 8.46 -0.23 5.10
CA TYR A 21 9.24 -1.15 5.93
C TYR A 21 10.25 -1.94 5.08
N GLY A 22 11.21 -2.58 5.74
CA GLY A 22 12.32 -3.26 5.07
C GLY A 22 13.42 -2.29 4.62
N ASP A 23 14.59 -2.85 4.35
CA ASP A 23 15.82 -2.13 4.02
C ASP A 23 16.59 -2.74 2.83
N GLY A 24 15.94 -3.63 2.08
CA GLY A 24 16.51 -4.24 0.89
C GLY A 24 16.72 -3.26 -0.28
N PRO A 25 17.52 -3.64 -1.28
CA PRO A 25 18.01 -2.72 -2.32
C PRO A 25 16.99 -2.40 -3.43
N VAL A 26 15.82 -3.05 -3.43
CA VAL A 26 14.77 -2.88 -4.44
C VAL A 26 13.55 -2.25 -3.79
N ASP A 27 12.98 -1.23 -4.42
CA ASP A 27 11.67 -0.70 -4.01
C ASP A 27 10.56 -1.64 -4.48
N ILE A 28 9.67 -2.01 -3.57
CA ILE A 28 8.55 -2.91 -3.84
C ILE A 28 7.26 -2.19 -3.45
N VAL A 29 6.33 -2.05 -4.39
CA VAL A 29 4.98 -1.60 -4.09
C VAL A 29 4.10 -2.83 -3.94
N LEU A 30 3.58 -3.01 -2.73
CA LEU A 30 2.60 -4.03 -2.41
C LEU A 30 1.20 -3.44 -2.49
N VAL A 31 0.51 -3.74 -3.59
CA VAL A 31 -0.90 -3.41 -3.76
C VAL A 31 -1.70 -4.46 -3.01
N SER A 32 -2.13 -4.12 -1.78
CA SER A 32 -2.97 -5.02 -1.01
C SER A 32 -4.32 -5.18 -1.71
N ASN A 33 -4.89 -6.37 -1.59
CA ASN A 33 -6.30 -6.56 -1.90
C ASN A 33 -7.13 -6.00 -0.74
N TRP A 34 -8.42 -5.75 -0.99
CA TRP A 34 -9.38 -5.23 0.00
C TRP A 34 -9.62 -6.15 1.23
N THR A 35 -8.78 -7.16 1.48
CA THR A 35 -9.00 -8.17 2.51
C THR A 35 -8.30 -7.88 3.84
N TRP A 36 -7.33 -6.96 3.87
CA TRP A 36 -6.66 -6.53 5.10
C TRP A 36 -6.19 -5.07 5.00
N ALA A 37 -6.19 -4.38 6.15
CA ALA A 37 -5.74 -3.00 6.29
C ALA A 37 -4.28 -2.92 6.73
N VAL A 38 -3.57 -1.86 6.37
CA VAL A 38 -2.14 -1.68 6.75
C VAL A 38 -1.93 -1.75 8.27
N ASP A 39 -2.87 -1.24 9.05
CA ASP A 39 -2.79 -1.25 10.52
C ASP A 39 -3.03 -2.63 11.15
N LEU A 40 -3.75 -3.52 10.45
CA LEU A 40 -4.12 -4.85 10.95
C LEU A 40 -3.28 -5.99 10.36
N ALA A 41 -2.54 -5.71 9.28
CA ALA A 41 -1.80 -6.73 8.54
C ALA A 41 -0.77 -7.47 9.41
N TRP A 42 -0.21 -6.78 10.40
CA TRP A 42 0.82 -7.30 11.30
C TRP A 42 0.29 -8.17 12.44
N ASP A 43 -1.01 -8.09 12.74
CA ASP A 43 -1.65 -8.87 13.82
C ASP A 43 -1.85 -10.33 13.42
N HIS A 44 -1.90 -10.62 12.11
CA HIS A 44 -2.04 -11.97 11.60
C HIS A 44 -0.65 -12.64 11.42
N PRO A 45 -0.29 -13.68 12.19
CA PRO A 45 1.08 -14.19 12.24
C PRO A 45 1.64 -14.64 10.89
N TYR A 46 0.81 -15.26 10.04
CA TYR A 46 1.23 -15.71 8.71
C TYR A 46 1.45 -14.54 7.75
N LEU A 47 0.62 -13.50 7.85
CA LEU A 47 0.76 -12.32 7.00
C LEU A 47 1.99 -11.53 7.42
N ALA A 48 2.15 -11.27 8.73
CA ALA A 48 3.34 -10.64 9.29
C ALA A 48 4.63 -11.39 8.92
N GLY A 49 4.61 -12.73 8.90
CA GLY A 49 5.74 -13.54 8.44
C GLY A 49 6.11 -13.28 6.98
N TRP A 50 5.10 -13.23 6.10
CA TRP A 50 5.29 -12.93 4.68
C TRP A 50 5.75 -11.48 4.43
N LEU A 51 5.18 -10.50 5.13
CA LEU A 51 5.60 -9.10 5.05
C LEU A 51 7.07 -8.95 5.48
N ARG A 52 7.49 -9.61 6.56
CA ARG A 52 8.92 -9.61 6.97
C ARG A 52 9.82 -10.19 5.90
N ALA A 53 9.45 -11.33 5.31
CA ALA A 53 10.23 -11.93 4.23
C ALA A 53 10.32 -11.02 3.00
N LEU A 54 9.24 -10.28 2.67
CA LEU A 54 9.26 -9.30 1.59
C LEU A 54 10.17 -8.11 1.93
N GLY A 55 10.18 -7.66 3.18
CA GLY A 55 11.08 -6.61 3.69
C GLY A 55 12.56 -6.98 3.68
N GLU A 56 12.90 -8.27 3.72
CA GLU A 56 14.28 -8.75 3.52
C GLU A 56 14.72 -8.68 2.04
N ILE A 57 13.76 -8.72 1.11
CA ILE A 57 14.03 -8.61 -0.34
C ILE A 57 14.20 -7.14 -0.76
N GLY A 58 13.42 -6.23 -0.17
CA GLY A 58 13.33 -4.85 -0.60
C GLY A 58 12.78 -3.89 0.43
N ARG A 59 12.83 -2.60 0.11
CA ARG A 59 12.06 -1.56 0.80
C ARG A 59 10.63 -1.62 0.29
N VAL A 60 9.72 -2.10 1.14
CA VAL A 60 8.32 -2.34 0.79
C VAL A 60 7.46 -1.14 1.15
N ILE A 61 6.60 -0.78 0.21
CA ILE A 61 5.60 0.28 0.30
C ILE A 61 4.24 -0.41 0.19
N MET A 62 3.53 -0.48 1.30
CA MET A 62 2.23 -1.12 1.41
C MET A 62 1.19 -0.05 1.73
N PHE A 63 0.05 -0.07 1.07
CA PHE A 63 -0.97 0.97 1.25
C PHE A 63 -2.37 0.40 1.14
N ASP A 64 -3.33 1.13 1.72
CA ASP A 64 -4.74 0.84 1.60
C ASP A 64 -5.30 1.61 0.41
N MET A 65 -6.01 0.93 -0.50
CA MET A 65 -6.71 1.59 -1.60
C MET A 65 -7.76 2.57 -1.06
N PRO A 66 -8.12 3.64 -1.81
CA PRO A 66 -9.22 4.51 -1.44
C PRO A 66 -10.48 3.71 -1.10
N GLY A 67 -11.16 4.05 0.00
CA GLY A 67 -12.33 3.31 0.47
C GLY A 67 -12.04 2.06 1.30
N THR A 68 -10.77 1.74 1.57
CA THR A 68 -10.38 0.57 2.36
C THR A 68 -9.47 0.92 3.52
N GLY A 69 -9.48 0.05 4.54
CA GLY A 69 -8.58 0.14 5.68
C GLY A 69 -8.63 1.51 6.35
N SER A 70 -7.47 2.15 6.44
CA SER A 70 -7.29 3.47 7.04
C SER A 70 -7.21 4.61 6.03
N SER A 71 -7.36 4.33 4.73
CA SER A 71 -7.51 5.35 3.69
C SER A 71 -8.90 6.00 3.71
N ASP A 72 -8.99 7.23 3.23
CA ASP A 72 -10.26 7.96 3.16
C ASP A 72 -11.31 7.21 2.33
N PRO A 73 -12.60 7.33 2.69
CA PRO A 73 -13.69 6.76 1.93
C PRO A 73 -13.80 7.39 0.54
N LEU A 74 -14.21 6.61 -0.45
CA LEU A 74 -14.51 7.12 -1.78
C LEU A 74 -15.73 8.05 -1.75
N PRO A 75 -15.71 9.19 -2.47
CA PRO A 75 -16.85 10.10 -2.54
C PRO A 75 -17.97 9.54 -3.45
N GLY A 76 -19.13 9.28 -2.86
CA GLY A 76 -20.36 8.88 -3.56
C GLY A 76 -20.48 7.38 -3.87
N ASP A 77 -21.58 6.98 -4.51
CA ASP A 77 -21.93 5.57 -4.80
C ASP A 77 -21.32 5.04 -6.12
N ARG A 78 -20.12 5.49 -6.49
CA ARG A 78 -19.44 5.02 -7.71
C ARG A 78 -18.24 4.15 -7.41
N ALA A 79 -17.99 3.18 -8.27
CA ALA A 79 -16.73 2.46 -8.28
C ALA A 79 -15.60 3.41 -8.73
N THR A 80 -14.40 3.16 -8.21
CA THR A 80 -13.17 3.78 -8.68
C THR A 80 -12.82 3.28 -10.07
N THR A 81 -12.26 4.13 -10.93
CA THR A 81 -11.75 3.70 -12.25
C THR A 81 -10.35 3.11 -12.16
N LEU A 82 -9.91 2.42 -13.22
CA LEU A 82 -8.55 1.88 -13.29
C LEU A 82 -7.49 2.99 -13.27
N GLU A 83 -7.76 4.12 -13.93
CA GLU A 83 -6.88 5.29 -13.91
C GLU A 83 -6.70 5.83 -12.50
N GLU A 84 -7.78 5.96 -11.74
CA GLU A 84 -7.74 6.39 -10.34
C GLU A 84 -6.99 5.39 -9.44
N TRP A 85 -6.99 4.10 -9.79
CA TRP A 85 -6.17 3.08 -9.10
C TRP A 85 -4.69 3.26 -9.39
N MET A 86 -4.33 3.43 -10.67
CA MET A 86 -2.95 3.68 -11.08
C MET A 86 -2.43 4.99 -10.48
N ASP A 87 -3.26 6.04 -10.44
CA ASP A 87 -2.92 7.32 -9.82
C ASP A 87 -2.65 7.17 -8.32
N THR A 88 -3.41 6.31 -7.63
CA THR A 88 -3.16 6.02 -6.20
C THR A 88 -1.78 5.40 -6.00
N VAL A 89 -1.39 4.43 -6.84
CA VAL A 89 -0.06 3.83 -6.79
C VAL A 89 1.02 4.90 -6.99
N ALA A 90 0.85 5.76 -8.00
CA ALA A 90 1.78 6.85 -8.28
C ALA A 90 1.89 7.83 -7.11
N VAL A 91 0.77 8.22 -6.50
CA VAL A 91 0.73 9.14 -5.33
C VAL A 91 1.54 8.60 -4.16
N VAL A 92 1.41 7.31 -3.84
CA VAL A 92 2.15 6.69 -2.74
C VAL A 92 3.64 6.57 -3.10
N MET A 93 3.96 6.22 -4.34
CA MET A 93 5.36 6.19 -4.83
C MET A 93 6.02 7.58 -4.73
N ASP A 94 5.32 8.63 -5.16
CA ASP A 94 5.78 10.02 -5.07
C ASP A 94 6.00 10.45 -3.61
N ALA A 95 5.08 10.08 -2.71
CA ALA A 95 5.20 10.38 -1.28
C ALA A 95 6.43 9.72 -0.62
N VAL A 96 6.93 8.62 -1.18
CA VAL A 96 8.14 7.92 -0.72
C VAL A 96 9.38 8.30 -1.54
N GLY A 97 9.22 9.05 -2.63
CA GLY A 97 10.30 9.48 -3.52
C GLY A 97 10.85 8.34 -4.39
N VAL A 98 9.98 7.44 -4.85
CA VAL A 98 10.35 6.28 -5.68
C VAL A 98 9.85 6.47 -7.10
N GLU A 99 10.76 6.43 -8.07
CA GLU A 99 10.42 6.56 -9.50
C GLU A 99 10.08 5.20 -10.14
N ARG A 100 10.69 4.12 -9.65
CA ARG A 100 10.52 2.77 -10.19
C ARG A 100 10.49 1.75 -9.07
N ALA A 101 9.51 0.86 -9.10
CA ALA A 101 9.36 -0.21 -8.13
C ALA A 101 8.95 -1.52 -8.81
N ALA A 102 9.26 -2.64 -8.17
CA ALA A 102 8.62 -3.91 -8.49
C ALA A 102 7.19 -3.88 -7.91
N LEU A 103 6.20 -4.24 -8.73
CA LEU A 103 4.81 -4.32 -8.28
C LEU A 103 4.51 -5.75 -7.81
N VAL A 104 4.06 -5.88 -6.57
CA VAL A 104 3.47 -7.11 -6.04
C VAL A 104 1.99 -6.83 -5.83
N ALA A 105 1.16 -7.43 -6.67
CA ALA A 105 -0.28 -7.25 -6.65
C ALA A 105 -0.98 -8.57 -6.31
N GLN A 106 -2.07 -8.49 -5.56
CA GLN A 106 -2.92 -9.63 -5.23
C GLN A 106 -4.34 -9.40 -5.72
N ASP A 107 -4.94 -10.43 -6.33
CA ASP A 107 -6.33 -10.43 -6.79
C ASP A 107 -6.64 -9.24 -7.72
N ILE A 108 -7.69 -8.45 -7.42
CA ILE A 108 -8.09 -7.28 -8.19
C ILE A 108 -6.99 -6.23 -8.30
N GLY A 109 -6.06 -6.18 -7.35
CA GLY A 109 -4.93 -5.24 -7.38
C GLY A 109 -3.97 -5.46 -8.54
N GLY A 110 -4.08 -6.58 -9.27
CA GLY A 110 -3.26 -6.89 -10.45
C GLY A 110 -3.93 -6.59 -11.80
N MET A 111 -5.16 -6.05 -11.81
CA MET A 111 -5.86 -5.62 -13.02
C MET A 111 -5.53 -4.19 -13.42
#